data_AF-X1T8V4-F1
#
_entry.id   AF-X1T8V4-F1
#
_cell.length_a   1.000
_cell.length_b   1.000
_cell.length_c   1.000
_cell.angle_alpha   90.00
_cell.angle_beta   90.00
_cell.angle_gamma   90.00
#
_symmetry.space_group_name_H-M   'P 1'
#
loop_
_entity.id
_entity.type
_entity.pdbx_description
1 polymer ?
#
loop_
_entity_poly.entity_id
_entity_poly.type
_entity_poly.pdbx_seq_one_letter_code
_entity_poly.pdbx_strand_id
1 'polypeptide(L)'
;VGCGDKLTALAAKNYPEFWKFIEKANQKYIHRVVNPRYFANIARPRLDAARFMWKGVPTISFSAYGARSYYHLPKDNIDTITPEIMQDLAQLIFIAVLDMANQDSLDFRK
;
A
#
# COMPACT_ATOMS: atom_id res chain seq x y z
N VAL A 1 -11.34 2.86 -6.25
CA VAL A 1 -10.43 1.74 -5.87
C VAL A 1 -9.92 1.11 -7.16
N GLY A 2 -8.69 0.61 -7.23
CA GLY A 2 -8.20 -0.14 -8.41
C GLY A 2 -8.18 0.60 -9.76
N CYS A 3 -8.41 1.91 -9.80
CA CYS A 3 -8.46 2.67 -11.05
C CYS A 3 -7.07 3.26 -11.37
N GLY A 4 -6.50 2.88 -12.52
CA GLY A 4 -5.26 3.45 -13.03
C GLY A 4 -4.08 2.48 -12.96
N ASP A 5 -2.89 3.03 -13.17
CA ASP A 5 -1.67 2.27 -13.47
C ASP A 5 -0.57 2.44 -12.40
N LYS A 6 -0.83 3.21 -11.34
CA LYS A 6 0.16 3.59 -10.31
C LYS A 6 -0.39 3.38 -8.92
N LEU A 7 0.52 3.21 -7.96
CA LEU A 7 0.20 2.96 -6.55
C LEU A 7 0.74 4.06 -5.64
N THR A 8 -0.02 4.45 -4.63
CA THR A 8 0.48 5.20 -3.48
C THR A 8 0.62 4.24 -2.30
N ALA A 9 1.75 4.32 -1.58
CA ALA A 9 1.98 3.60 -0.34
C ALA A 9 2.00 4.61 0.82
N LEU A 10 0.82 4.87 1.39
CA LEU A 10 0.65 5.78 2.51
C LEU A 10 1.27 5.18 3.79
N ALA A 11 1.90 6.02 4.60
CA ALA A 11 2.66 5.66 5.80
C ALA A 11 3.96 4.86 5.55
N ALA A 12 4.30 4.55 4.29
CA ALA A 12 5.58 3.89 3.97
C ALA A 12 6.80 4.67 4.48
N LYS A 13 6.77 6.01 4.43
CA LYS A 13 7.86 6.85 4.95
C LYS A 13 7.88 6.94 6.49
N ASN A 14 6.82 6.53 7.18
CA ASN A 14 6.80 6.44 8.63
C ASN A 14 7.49 5.15 9.12
N TYR A 15 7.49 4.10 8.31
CA TYR A 15 8.04 2.79 8.63
C TYR A 15 9.01 2.33 7.52
N PRO A 16 10.18 2.99 7.38
CA PRO A 16 11.09 2.73 6.27
C PRO A 16 11.62 1.29 6.23
N GLU A 17 11.86 0.67 7.38
CA GLU A 17 12.29 -0.74 7.45
C GLU A 17 11.19 -1.70 6.97
N PHE A 18 9.92 -1.42 7.26
CA PHE A 18 8.79 -2.18 6.68
C PHE A 18 8.71 -1.93 5.17
N TRP A 19 8.86 -0.68 4.73
CA TRP A 19 8.81 -0.33 3.31
C TRP A 19 9.87 -1.06 2.47
N LYS A 20 11.07 -1.35 3.01
CA LYS A 20 12.13 -2.07 2.29
C LYS A 20 11.69 -3.43 1.74
N PHE A 21 10.82 -4.18 2.43
CA PHE A 21 10.32 -5.46 1.93
C PHE A 21 9.49 -5.27 0.65
N ILE A 22 8.63 -4.26 0.66
CA ILE A 22 7.79 -3.90 -0.48
C ILE A 22 8.65 -3.38 -1.63
N GLU A 23 9.61 -2.50 -1.33
CA GLU A 23 10.52 -1.92 -2.33
C GLU A 23 11.37 -3.01 -3.00
N LYS A 24 11.93 -3.93 -2.22
CA LYS A 24 12.69 -5.10 -2.71
C LYS A 24 11.83 -5.98 -3.61
N ALA A 25 10.60 -6.31 -3.20
CA ALA A 25 9.67 -7.10 -4.02
C ALA A 25 9.35 -6.40 -5.34
N ASN A 26 9.09 -5.09 -5.29
CA ASN A 26 8.78 -4.31 -6.48
C ASN A 26 9.98 -4.20 -7.44
N GLN A 27 11.18 -3.92 -6.92
CA GLN A 27 12.41 -3.79 -7.71
C GLN A 27 12.81 -5.09 -8.40
N LYS A 28 12.53 -6.24 -7.77
CA LYS A 28 12.97 -7.54 -8.28
C LYS A 28 11.96 -8.20 -9.23
N TYR A 29 10.66 -7.96 -9.05
CA TYR A 29 9.62 -8.75 -9.71
C TYR A 29 8.55 -7.94 -10.46
N ILE A 30 8.02 -6.85 -9.88
CA ILE A 30 6.75 -6.25 -10.34
C ILE A 30 6.95 -4.92 -11.10
N HIS A 31 8.01 -4.17 -10.77
CA HIS A 31 8.42 -2.94 -11.44
C HIS A 31 7.34 -1.86 -11.58
N ARG A 32 6.42 -1.74 -10.61
CA ARG A 32 5.39 -0.69 -10.61
C ARG A 32 5.92 0.64 -10.12
N VAL A 33 5.31 1.72 -10.62
CA VAL A 33 5.47 3.05 -10.01
C VAL A 33 4.67 3.07 -8.71
N VAL A 34 5.38 3.01 -7.58
CA VAL A 34 4.80 3.11 -6.24
C VAL A 34 5.36 4.35 -5.55
N ASN A 35 4.47 5.24 -5.11
CA ASN A 35 4.83 6.50 -4.46
C ASN A 35 4.73 6.36 -2.93
N PRO A 36 5.85 6.22 -2.20
CA PRO A 36 5.84 6.16 -0.74
C PRO A 36 5.54 7.54 -0.15
N ARG A 37 4.63 7.60 0.83
CA ARG A 37 4.21 8.84 1.47
C ARG A 37 4.35 8.77 2.98
N TYR A 38 4.64 9.93 3.58
CA TYR A 38 4.50 10.11 5.02
C TYR A 38 3.03 10.38 5.34
N PHE A 39 2.57 9.91 6.49
CA PHE A 39 1.22 10.14 6.99
C PHE A 39 1.26 10.56 8.46
N ALA A 40 0.93 11.83 8.72
CA ALA A 40 0.98 12.42 10.06
C ALA A 40 -0.14 11.89 10.98
N ASN A 41 -1.29 11.50 10.41
CA ASN A 41 -2.41 10.90 11.12
C ASN A 41 -2.88 11.67 12.39
N ILE A 42 -2.94 13.01 12.28
CA ILE A 42 -3.15 13.95 13.41
C ILE A 42 -4.62 14.23 13.78
N ALA A 43 -5.60 13.59 13.11
CA ALA A 43 -7.02 13.93 13.30
C ALA A 43 -7.95 12.76 12.92
N ARG A 44 -9.25 13.04 12.67
CA ARG A 44 -10.28 12.03 12.36
C ARG A 44 -9.77 10.96 11.38
N PRO A 45 -9.87 9.66 11.74
CA PRO A 45 -9.38 8.58 10.89
C PRO A 45 -10.25 8.49 9.64
N ARG A 46 -9.63 8.60 8.46
CA ARG A 46 -10.28 8.42 7.15
C ARG A 46 -9.98 7.06 6.52
N LEU A 47 -9.16 6.25 7.20
CA LEU A 47 -8.64 4.94 6.78
C LEU A 47 -8.51 4.05 8.01
N ASP A 48 -8.64 2.74 7.86
CA ASP A 48 -8.41 1.79 8.95
C ASP A 48 -6.97 1.85 9.47
N ALA A 49 -6.00 2.10 8.57
CA ALA A 49 -4.59 2.27 8.90
C ALA A 49 -4.35 3.31 10.02
N ALA A 50 -5.16 4.36 10.07
CA ALA A 50 -5.06 5.37 11.12
C ALA A 50 -5.26 4.80 12.52
N ARG A 51 -6.18 3.83 12.68
CA ARG A 51 -6.47 3.18 13.96
C ARG A 51 -5.31 2.29 14.42
N PHE A 52 -4.71 1.54 13.51
CA PHE A 52 -3.53 0.71 13.79
C PHE A 52 -2.33 1.57 14.20
N MET A 53 -2.05 2.62 13.45
CA MET A 53 -0.96 3.55 13.75
C MET A 53 -1.13 4.22 15.12
N TRP A 54 -2.34 4.61 15.51
CA TRP A 54 -2.61 5.17 16.86
C TRP A 54 -2.39 4.17 18.00
N LYS A 55 -2.38 2.88 17.70
CA LYS A 55 -2.03 1.82 18.65
C LYS A 55 -0.57 1.39 18.55
N GLY A 56 0.25 2.11 17.78
CA GLY A 56 1.67 1.82 17.60
C GLY A 56 1.93 0.59 16.71
N VAL A 57 0.96 0.14 15.92
CA VAL A 57 1.12 -0.97 14.99
C VAL A 57 1.66 -0.44 13.65
N PRO A 58 2.88 -0.85 13.22
CA PRO A 58 3.42 -0.46 11.92
C PRO A 58 2.48 -0.84 10.78
N THR A 59 2.16 0.13 9.93
CA THR A 59 1.12 -0.03 8.90
C THR A 59 1.50 0.72 7.64
N ILE A 60 1.28 0.09 6.47
CA ILE A 60 1.35 0.74 5.15
C ILE A 60 -0.01 0.54 4.47
N SER A 61 -0.59 1.61 3.94
CA SER A 61 -1.89 1.56 3.25
C SER A 61 -1.72 1.88 1.78
N PHE A 62 -2.21 1.00 0.91
CA PHE A 62 -2.09 1.17 -0.54
C PHE A 62 -3.34 1.77 -1.17
N SER A 63 -3.16 2.56 -2.22
CA SER A 63 -4.25 3.01 -3.10
C SER A 63 -3.76 3.10 -4.55
N ALA A 64 -4.66 2.82 -5.51
CA ALA A 64 -4.38 2.97 -6.92
C ALA A 64 -4.75 4.39 -7.41
N TYR A 65 -4.01 4.91 -8.38
CA TYR A 65 -4.28 6.15 -9.08
C TYR A 65 -3.76 6.09 -10.52
N GLY A 66 -4.08 7.11 -11.32
CA GLY A 66 -3.67 7.20 -12.72
C GLY A 66 -4.85 7.16 -13.71
N ALA A 67 -6.06 6.87 -13.21
CA ALA A 67 -7.30 7.00 -13.96
C ALA A 67 -8.39 7.66 -13.11
N ARG A 68 -9.48 8.08 -13.77
CA ARG A 68 -10.64 8.66 -13.08
C ARG A 68 -11.33 7.59 -12.22
N SER A 69 -11.56 7.92 -10.96
CA SER A 69 -12.33 7.08 -10.03
C SER A 69 -13.62 7.80 -9.62
N TYR A 70 -14.68 7.03 -9.38
CA TYR A 70 -16.00 7.53 -8.99
C TYR A 70 -16.38 7.10 -7.57
N TYR A 71 -15.40 7.09 -6.66
CA TYR A 71 -15.59 6.72 -5.27
C TYR A 71 -16.82 7.42 -4.64
N HIS A 72 -17.63 6.65 -3.91
CA HIS A 72 -18.92 7.05 -3.33
C HIS A 72 -20.06 7.38 -4.31
N LEU A 73 -19.91 7.08 -5.60
CA LEU A 73 -20.96 7.26 -6.60
C LEU A 73 -21.34 5.92 -7.25
N PRO A 74 -22.56 5.76 -7.79
CA PRO A 74 -22.97 4.51 -8.46
C PRO A 74 -22.12 4.12 -9.69
N LYS A 75 -21.30 5.05 -10.20
CA LYS A 75 -20.33 4.80 -11.28
C LYS A 75 -19.07 4.06 -10.80
N ASP A 76 -18.90 3.82 -9.51
CA ASP A 76 -17.85 2.96 -8.96
C ASP A 76 -18.23 1.50 -9.24
N ASN A 77 -17.95 1.06 -10.47
CA ASN A 77 -18.30 -0.26 -10.97
C ASN A 77 -17.10 -0.92 -11.66
N ILE A 78 -17.25 -2.20 -12.01
CA ILE A 78 -16.18 -3.04 -12.55
C ILE A 78 -15.57 -2.48 -13.85
N ASP A 79 -16.35 -1.77 -14.66
CA ASP A 79 -15.89 -1.19 -15.92
C ASP A 79 -14.83 -0.09 -15.72
N THR A 80 -14.74 0.47 -14.52
CA THR A 80 -13.76 1.52 -14.17
C THR A 80 -12.51 0.99 -13.48
N ILE A 81 -12.50 -0.30 -13.14
CA ILE A 81 -11.39 -0.95 -12.45
C ILE A 81 -10.33 -1.36 -13.48
N THR A 82 -9.06 -1.22 -13.11
CA THR A 82 -7.92 -1.76 -13.87
C THR A 82 -7.49 -3.07 -13.20
N PRO A 83 -7.83 -4.26 -13.72
CA PRO A 83 -7.50 -5.52 -13.06
C PRO A 83 -6.00 -5.71 -12.80
N GLU A 84 -5.16 -5.24 -13.71
CA GLU A 84 -3.70 -5.41 -13.67
C GLU A 84 -3.09 -4.72 -12.45
N ILE A 85 -3.55 -3.50 -12.09
CA ILE A 85 -2.99 -2.80 -10.91
C ILE A 85 -3.36 -3.49 -9.60
N MET A 86 -4.51 -4.17 -9.56
CA MET A 86 -4.91 -4.97 -8.42
C MET A 86 -4.09 -6.26 -8.34
N GLN A 87 -3.88 -6.93 -9.48
CA GLN A 87 -3.04 -8.13 -9.58
C GLN A 87 -1.60 -7.83 -9.16
N ASP A 88 -1.02 -6.72 -9.65
CA ASP A 88 0.34 -6.31 -9.33
C ASP A 88 0.49 -5.97 -7.85
N LEU A 89 -0.49 -5.27 -7.26
CA LEU A 89 -0.50 -5.00 -5.82
C LEU A 89 -0.59 -6.30 -5.00
N ALA A 90 -1.43 -7.25 -5.42
CA ALA A 90 -1.56 -8.54 -4.74
C ALA A 90 -0.25 -9.33 -4.77
N GLN A 91 0.41 -9.41 -5.92
CA GLN A 91 1.72 -10.06 -6.06
C GLN A 91 2.79 -9.38 -5.20
N LEU A 92 2.83 -8.05 -5.22
CA LEU A 92 3.78 -7.26 -4.45
C LEU A 92 3.62 -7.48 -2.94
N ILE A 93 2.38 -7.49 -2.43
CA ILE A 93 2.09 -7.80 -1.03
C ILE A 93 2.47 -9.25 -0.71
N PHE A 94 2.11 -10.20 -1.57
CA PHE A 94 2.40 -11.62 -1.36
C PHE A 94 3.90 -11.89 -1.22
N ILE A 95 4.72 -11.39 -2.17
CA ILE A 95 6.17 -11.58 -2.16
C ILE A 95 6.80 -10.91 -0.93
N ALA A 96 6.37 -9.70 -0.59
CA ALA A 96 6.89 -9.00 0.59
C ALA A 96 6.54 -9.73 1.90
N VAL A 97 5.31 -10.25 2.02
CA VAL A 97 4.89 -11.05 3.18
C VAL A 97 5.69 -12.34 3.28
N LEU A 98 5.95 -13.01 2.16
CA LEU A 98 6.80 -14.20 2.15
C LEU A 98 8.23 -13.89 2.59
N ASP A 99 8.82 -12.79 2.13
CA ASP A 99 10.16 -12.36 2.54
C ASP A 99 10.21 -11.99 4.04
N MET A 100 9.19 -11.31 4.55
CA MET A 100 9.03 -11.00 5.98
C MET A 100 8.89 -12.27 6.83
N ALA A 101 8.10 -13.24 6.39
CA ALA A 101 7.88 -14.50 7.11
C ALA A 101 9.14 -15.38 7.21
N ASN A 102 10.13 -15.16 6.34
CA ASN A 102 11.42 -15.86 6.36
C ASN A 102 12.49 -15.14 7.19
N GLN A 103 12.17 -14.02 7.86
CA GLN A 103 13.11 -13.36 8.77
C GLN A 103 13.01 -13.98 10.17
N ASP A 104 14.16 -14.15 10.83
CA ASP A 104 14.23 -14.62 12.22
C ASP A 104 13.47 -13.68 13.19
N SER A 105 13.44 -12.38 12.89
CA SER A 105 12.68 -11.39 13.64
C SER A 105 12.34 -10.16 12.80
N LEU A 106 11.28 -9.45 13.17
CA LEU A 106 10.84 -8.20 12.54
C LEU A 106 10.58 -7.13 13.61
N ASP A 107 11.15 -5.95 13.44
CA ASP A 107 10.81 -4.77 14.25
C ASP A 107 10.85 -3.51 13.38
N PHE A 108 9.70 -2.90 13.19
CA PHE A 108 9.52 -1.73 12.31
C PHE A 108 9.27 -0.44 13.08
N ARG A 109 9.38 -0.46 14.41
CA ARG A 109 9.09 0.70 15.27
C ARG A 109 10.31 1.58 15.57
N LYS A 110 11.47 1.19 15.04
CA LYS A 110 12.74 1.91 15.18
C LYS A 110 12.87 3.02 14.15
#